data_AF-A0A961Z4F5-F1
#
_entry.id   AF-A0A961Z4F5-F1
#
_cell.length_a   1.000
_cell.length_b   1.000
_cell.length_c   1.000
_cell.angle_alpha   90.00
_cell.angle_beta   90.00
_cell.angle_gamma   90.00
#
_symmetry.space_group_name_H-M   'P 1'
#
loop_
_entity.id
_entity.type
_entity.pdbx_description
1 polymer ?
#
loop_
_entity_poly.entity_id
_entity_poly.type
_entity_poly.pdbx_seq_one_letter_code
_entity_poly.pdbx_strand_id
1 'polypeptide(L)'
;MTRHPTDTPSFYLTAPADCPYLPERKERKVFTHLVGENADAYNAILSQGGFRRSQSIAYRPACENCKACVSVRVVVDQFDWTRSFRRVMGKNSDLLSIELPAQATPEQYRLFRDYLDSR
;
A
#
# COMPACT_ATOMS: atom_id res chain seq x y z
N MET A 1 -29.04 -0.03 30.84
CA MET A 1 -27.76 0.62 30.48
C MET A 1 -27.20 -0.09 29.27
N THR A 2 -27.53 0.40 28.07
CA THR A 2 -27.02 -0.10 26.79
C THR A 2 -25.52 0.23 26.70
N ARG A 3 -24.65 -0.78 26.83
CA ARG A 3 -23.23 -0.62 26.49
C ARG A 3 -23.14 -0.47 24.98
N HIS A 4 -22.95 0.75 24.50
CA HIS A 4 -22.41 0.97 23.17
C HIS A 4 -20.97 0.47 23.20
N PRO A 5 -20.57 -0.54 22.41
CA PRO A 5 -19.16 -0.84 22.24
C PRO A 5 -18.57 0.33 21.49
N THR A 6 -17.81 1.19 22.17
CA THR A 6 -16.87 2.10 21.51
C THR A 6 -15.72 1.25 21.02
N ASP A 7 -15.94 0.50 19.95
CA ASP A 7 -14.94 -0.40 19.34
C ASP A 7 -13.94 0.41 18.50
N THR A 8 -13.57 1.60 18.97
CA THR A 8 -12.60 2.48 18.33
C THR A 8 -11.20 1.90 18.50
N PRO A 9 -10.40 1.78 17.43
CA PRO A 9 -9.07 1.21 17.51
C PRO A 9 -8.17 2.06 18.41
N SER A 10 -7.54 1.41 19.40
CA SER A 10 -6.52 2.04 20.25
C SER A 10 -5.24 2.27 19.45
N PHE A 11 -4.66 3.47 19.55
CA PHE A 11 -3.41 3.81 18.90
C PHE A 11 -2.26 3.88 19.90
N TYR A 12 -1.11 3.32 19.49
CA TYR A 12 0.12 3.27 20.26
C TYR A 12 1.24 3.94 19.49
N LEU A 13 2.25 4.44 20.20
CA LEU A 13 3.38 5.14 19.62
C LEU A 13 4.68 4.44 20.03
N THR A 14 5.53 4.12 19.06
CA THR A 14 6.84 3.54 19.36
C THR A 14 7.76 4.55 20.02
N ALA A 15 8.74 4.04 20.77
CA ALA A 15 9.91 4.82 21.16
C ALA A 15 10.65 5.33 19.90
N PRO A 16 11.36 6.47 19.99
CA PRO A 16 12.23 6.94 18.92
C PRO A 16 13.31 5.91 18.58
N ALA A 17 13.45 5.61 17.29
CA ALA A 17 14.51 4.77 16.73
C ALA A 17 15.23 5.52 15.61
N ASP A 18 16.37 5.03 15.11
CA ASP A 18 17.03 5.65 13.95
C ASP A 18 16.16 5.56 12.69
N CYS A 19 16.11 6.64 11.91
CA CYS A 19 15.33 6.69 10.70
C CYS A 19 16.00 5.84 9.62
N PRO A 20 15.30 4.87 9.01
CA PRO A 20 15.88 3.98 8.01
C PRO A 20 16.20 4.67 6.67
N TYR A 21 15.64 5.86 6.42
CA TYR A 21 15.79 6.57 5.14
C TYR A 21 16.69 7.79 5.19
N LEU A 22 16.76 8.45 6.35
CA LEU A 22 17.45 9.73 6.50
C LEU A 22 18.46 9.60 7.64
N PRO A 23 19.77 9.63 7.33
CA PRO A 23 20.81 9.66 8.36
C PRO A 23 20.55 10.78 9.38
N GLU A 24 20.96 10.54 10.63
CA GLU A 24 20.90 11.52 11.72
C GLU A 24 19.49 11.96 12.15
N ARG A 25 18.44 11.34 11.59
CA ARG A 25 17.06 11.56 12.02
C ARG A 25 16.54 10.38 12.83
N LYS A 26 15.60 10.67 13.74
CA LYS A 26 14.85 9.64 14.46
C LYS A 26 13.48 9.43 13.81
N GLU A 27 13.01 8.19 13.81
CA GLU A 27 11.68 7.77 13.41
C GLU A 27 10.85 7.35 14.64
N ARG A 28 9.55 7.63 14.59
CA ARG A 28 8.53 7.06 15.47
C ARG A 28 7.37 6.57 14.61
N LYS A 29 6.65 5.56 15.08
CA LYS A 29 5.50 4.99 14.36
C LYS A 29 4.29 5.00 15.27
N VAL A 30 3.18 5.51 14.77
CA VAL A 30 1.87 5.24 15.36
C VAL A 30 1.37 3.92 14.78
N PHE A 31 0.82 3.04 15.62
CA PHE A 31 0.27 1.77 15.17
C PHE A 31 -0.99 1.39 15.95
N THR A 32 -1.79 0.51 15.36
CA THR A 32 -2.98 -0.10 15.96
C THR A 32 -3.13 -1.54 15.49
N HIS A 33 -3.93 -2.32 16.21
CA HIS A 33 -4.27 -3.69 15.84
C HIS A 33 -5.58 -3.72 15.03
N LEU A 34 -5.54 -4.42 13.90
CA LEU A 34 -6.70 -4.74 13.07
C LEU A 34 -7.27 -6.09 13.53
N VAL A 35 -8.15 -6.04 14.52
CA VAL A 35 -8.81 -7.21 15.12
C VAL A 35 -10.32 -6.97 15.23
N GLY A 36 -11.08 -8.06 15.33
CA GLY A 36 -12.53 -8.00 15.45
C GLY A 36 -13.26 -7.82 14.11
N GLU A 37 -14.58 -7.74 14.18
CA GLU A 37 -15.47 -7.71 13.02
C GLU A 37 -15.26 -6.48 12.14
N ASN A 38 -14.78 -5.37 12.72
CA ASN A 38 -14.55 -4.11 12.03
C ASN A 38 -13.15 -3.97 11.40
N ALA A 39 -12.29 -5.01 11.48
CA ALA A 39 -10.90 -4.93 11.05
C ALA A 39 -10.75 -4.51 9.57
N ASP A 40 -11.60 -5.01 8.68
CA ASP A 40 -11.55 -4.68 7.24
C ASP A 40 -11.99 -3.23 6.96
N ALA A 41 -13.04 -2.77 7.64
CA ALA A 41 -13.49 -1.37 7.55
C ALA A 41 -12.39 -0.41 8.06
N TYR A 42 -11.76 -0.74 9.19
CA TYR A 42 -10.63 0.04 9.71
C TYR A 42 -9.42 -0.01 8.78
N ASN A 43 -9.09 -1.18 8.22
CA ASN A 43 -8.02 -1.28 7.25
C ASN A 43 -8.25 -0.36 6.04
N ALA A 44 -9.49 -0.32 5.50
CA ALA A 44 -9.83 0.55 4.39
C ALA A 44 -9.65 2.03 4.73
N ILE A 45 -10.19 2.49 5.87
CA ILE A 45 -10.10 3.88 6.31
C ILE A 45 -8.64 4.28 6.62
N LEU A 46 -7.92 3.43 7.35
CA LEU A 46 -6.54 3.70 7.75
C LEU A 46 -5.59 3.70 6.54
N SER A 47 -5.83 2.84 5.55
CA SER A 47 -5.06 2.84 4.29
C SER A 47 -5.20 4.17 3.54
N GLN A 48 -6.41 4.73 3.47
CA GLN A 48 -6.63 6.08 2.93
C GLN A 48 -5.92 7.16 3.76
N GLY A 49 -5.85 6.97 5.07
CA GLY A 49 -5.05 7.80 5.99
C GLY A 49 -3.53 7.60 5.90
N GLY A 50 -3.04 6.76 4.97
CA GLY A 50 -1.62 6.50 4.75
C GLY A 50 -0.99 5.50 5.73
N PHE A 51 -1.80 4.75 6.49
CA PHE A 51 -1.29 3.60 7.24
C PHE A 51 -0.92 2.46 6.29
N ARG A 52 0.12 1.72 6.66
CA ARG A 52 0.59 0.49 6.02
C ARG A 52 0.18 -0.68 6.91
N ARG A 53 0.02 -1.87 6.33
CA ARG A 53 -0.37 -3.08 7.06
C ARG A 53 0.74 -4.12 7.05
N SER A 54 1.03 -4.69 8.20
CA SER A 54 1.82 -5.92 8.36
C SER A 54 1.03 -6.88 9.24
N GLN A 55 0.53 -7.96 8.66
CA GLN A 55 -0.35 -8.92 9.34
C GLN A 55 -1.58 -8.21 9.94
N SER A 56 -1.76 -8.29 11.27
CA SER A 56 -2.85 -7.64 12.02
C SER A 56 -2.47 -6.26 12.58
N ILE A 57 -1.35 -5.66 12.14
CA ILE A 57 -0.91 -4.34 12.61
C ILE A 57 -1.00 -3.34 11.47
N ALA A 58 -1.71 -2.24 11.70
CA ALA A 58 -1.68 -1.06 10.85
C ALA A 58 -0.75 -0.01 11.48
N TYR A 59 0.15 0.60 10.71
CA TYR A 59 1.09 1.61 11.22
C TYR A 59 1.35 2.74 10.22
N ARG A 60 1.70 3.92 10.73
CA ARG A 60 2.16 5.07 9.93
C ARG A 60 3.32 5.77 10.64
N PRO A 61 4.31 6.32 9.90
CA PRO A 61 5.28 7.23 10.48
C PRO A 61 4.60 8.40 11.21
N ALA A 62 5.10 8.74 12.39
CA ALA A 62 4.65 9.82 13.25
C ALA A 62 5.85 10.61 13.79
N CYS A 63 6.82 10.90 12.92
CA CYS A 63 8.01 11.66 13.27
C CYS A 63 7.63 13.12 13.58
N GLU A 64 8.22 13.70 14.63
CA GLU A 64 7.92 15.08 15.07
C GLU A 64 8.30 16.12 14.02
N ASN A 65 9.50 16.00 13.43
CA ASN A 65 10.10 17.04 12.58
C ASN A 65 10.25 16.59 11.11
N CYS A 66 9.52 15.55 10.67
CA CYS A 66 9.71 14.98 9.34
C CYS A 66 8.42 14.38 8.78
N LYS A 67 8.12 14.69 7.51
CA LYS A 67 7.03 14.08 6.73
C LYS A 67 7.52 13.35 5.48
N ALA A 68 8.83 13.09 5.39
CA ALA A 68 9.42 12.52 4.18
C ALA A 68 8.93 11.08 3.94
N CYS A 69 8.65 10.29 4.98
CA CYS A 69 8.27 8.89 4.84
C CYS A 69 6.84 8.75 4.31
N VAL A 70 6.72 8.45 3.01
CA VAL A 70 5.45 8.16 2.31
C VAL A 70 5.45 6.70 1.82
N SER A 71 4.27 6.09 1.70
CA SER A 71 4.12 4.65 1.46
C SER A 71 4.71 4.16 0.13
N VAL A 72 4.54 4.94 -0.94
CA VAL A 72 5.12 4.68 -2.25
C VAL A 72 5.61 6.00 -2.83
N ARG A 73 6.77 5.99 -3.48
CA ARG A 73 7.25 7.10 -4.33
C ARG A 73 7.44 6.55 -5.73
N VAL A 74 6.83 7.19 -6.71
CA VAL A 74 7.03 6.88 -8.13
C VAL A 74 7.75 8.07 -8.73
N VAL A 75 8.98 7.85 -9.21
CA VAL A 75 9.82 8.90 -9.80
C VAL A 75 9.48 9.03 -11.28
N VAL A 76 8.32 9.61 -11.55
CA VAL A 76 7.76 9.72 -12.91
C VAL A 76 8.57 10.65 -13.82
N ASP A 77 9.20 11.65 -13.24
CA ASP A 77 9.96 12.71 -13.90
C ASP A 77 11.33 12.26 -14.43
N GLN A 78 11.87 11.15 -13.91
CA GLN A 78 13.14 10.57 -14.35
C GLN A 78 12.96 9.38 -15.29
N PHE A 79 11.72 9.09 -15.69
CA PHE A 79 11.47 8.01 -16.63
C PHE A 79 11.96 8.40 -18.04
N ASP A 80 12.87 7.59 -18.60
CA ASP A 80 13.32 7.73 -19.98
C ASP A 80 12.92 6.53 -20.83
N TRP A 81 12.37 6.83 -22.01
CA TRP A 81 12.01 5.82 -22.99
C TRP A 81 13.29 5.22 -23.59
N THR A 82 13.57 3.97 -23.24
CA THR A 82 14.68 3.21 -23.84
C THR A 82 14.26 2.57 -25.17
N ARG A 83 15.24 2.10 -25.95
CA ARG A 83 14.98 1.33 -27.19
C ARG A 83 14.16 0.06 -26.93
N SER A 84 14.39 -0.61 -25.78
CA SER A 84 13.62 -1.81 -25.42
C SER A 84 12.16 -1.48 -25.14
N PHE A 85 11.87 -0.40 -24.42
CA PHE A 85 10.49 0.04 -24.19
C PHE A 85 9.78 0.39 -25.50
N ARG A 86 10.41 1.19 -26.37
CA ARG A 86 9.81 1.53 -27.68
C ARG A 86 9.53 0.30 -28.54
N ARG A 87 10.45 -0.68 -28.54
CA ARG A 87 10.26 -1.96 -29.25
C ARG A 87 9.08 -2.76 -28.69
N VAL A 88 8.95 -2.83 -27.36
CA VAL A 88 7.83 -3.52 -26.71
C VAL A 88 6.51 -2.82 -27.04
N MET A 89 6.45 -1.50 -26.96
CA MET A 89 5.25 -0.73 -27.32
C MET A 89 4.86 -0.94 -28.79
N GLY A 90 5.83 -0.93 -29.72
CA GLY A 90 5.55 -1.18 -31.13
C GLY A 90 4.99 -2.58 -31.41
N LYS A 91 5.52 -3.60 -30.72
CA LYS A 91 5.06 -5.00 -30.84
C LYS A 91 3.64 -5.23 -30.33
N ASN A 92 3.17 -4.39 -29.42
CA ASN A 92 1.87 -4.52 -28.76
C ASN A 92 0.97 -3.32 -29.09
N SER A 93 1.14 -2.75 -30.28
CA SER A 93 0.40 -1.55 -30.73
C SER A 93 -1.08 -1.83 -31.02
N ASP A 94 -1.45 -3.10 -31.12
CA ASP A 94 -2.81 -3.62 -31.23
C ASP A 94 -3.54 -3.70 -29.88
N LEU A 95 -2.82 -3.62 -28.76
CA LEU A 95 -3.42 -3.69 -27.43
C LEU A 95 -4.04 -2.36 -27.00
N LEU A 96 -5.22 -2.44 -26.41
CA LEU A 96 -5.90 -1.31 -25.78
C LEU A 96 -5.83 -1.45 -24.26
N SER A 97 -5.52 -0.35 -23.58
CA SER A 97 -5.52 -0.27 -22.13
C SER A 97 -6.69 0.60 -21.67
N ILE A 98 -7.47 0.07 -20.73
CA ILE A 98 -8.59 0.77 -20.10
C ILE A 98 -8.45 0.65 -18.59
N GLU A 99 -8.74 1.74 -17.88
CA GLU A 99 -8.77 1.73 -16.42
C GLU A 99 -10.12 1.14 -15.96
N LEU A 100 -10.05 0.11 -15.11
CA LEU A 100 -11.21 -0.60 -14.58
C LEU A 100 -11.16 -0.62 -13.05
N PRO A 101 -12.32 -0.78 -12.36
CA PRO A 101 -12.34 -1.03 -10.94
C PRO A 101 -11.48 -2.24 -10.55
N ALA A 102 -10.90 -2.21 -9.35
CA ALA A 102 -10.08 -3.29 -8.81
C ALA A 102 -10.93 -4.52 -8.43
N GLN A 103 -11.47 -5.20 -9.44
CA GLN A 103 -12.29 -6.40 -9.32
C GLN A 103 -11.66 -7.54 -10.10
N ALA A 104 -11.53 -8.70 -9.46
CA ALA A 104 -11.02 -9.90 -10.10
C ALA A 104 -12.08 -10.48 -11.05
N THR A 105 -11.71 -10.69 -12.31
CA THR A 105 -12.61 -11.29 -13.31
C THR A 105 -12.28 -12.77 -13.56
N PRO A 106 -13.25 -13.59 -13.99
CA PRO A 106 -12.97 -14.96 -14.40
C PRO A 106 -11.96 -15.07 -15.53
N GLU A 107 -11.90 -14.07 -16.41
CA GLU A 107 -10.92 -13.99 -17.49
C GLU A 107 -9.50 -13.76 -16.98
N GLN A 108 -9.30 -12.80 -16.06
CA GLN A 108 -8.01 -12.56 -15.41
C GLN A 108 -7.53 -13.82 -14.67
N TYR A 109 -8.45 -14.51 -13.99
CA TYR A 109 -8.12 -15.76 -13.30
C TYR A 109 -7.71 -16.88 -14.26
N ARG A 110 -8.43 -17.05 -15.38
CA ARG A 110 -8.04 -18.03 -16.42
C ARG A 110 -6.66 -17.70 -17.00
N LEU A 111 -6.43 -16.44 -17.38
CA LEU A 111 -5.13 -15.98 -17.89
C LEU A 111 -3.99 -16.30 -16.90
N PHE A 112 -4.21 -16.04 -15.61
CA PHE A 112 -3.22 -16.34 -14.58
C PHE A 112 -2.97 -17.84 -14.44
N ARG A 113 -4.02 -18.68 -14.50
CA ARG A 113 -3.90 -20.14 -14.47
C ARG A 113 -3.12 -20.65 -15.69
N ASP A 114 -3.49 -20.22 -16.89
CA ASP A 114 -2.82 -20.64 -18.14
C ASP A 114 -1.32 -20.29 -18.10
N TYR A 115 -0.97 -19.14 -17.52
CA TYR A 115 0.43 -18.77 -17.28
C TYR A 115 1.14 -19.74 -16.33
N LEU A 116 0.52 -20.08 -15.19
CA LEU A 116 1.09 -21.01 -14.22
C LEU A 116 1.30 -22.41 -14.81
N ASP A 117 0.34 -22.89 -15.60
CA ASP A 117 0.41 -24.21 -16.23
C ASP A 117 1.49 -24.26 -17.34
N SER A 118 1.90 -23.11 -17.87
CA SER A 118 2.95 -22.99 -18.90
C SER A 118 4.38 -22.87 -18.36
N ARG A 119 4.56 -22.90 -17.03
CA ARG A 119 5.84 -22.72 -16.33
C ARG A 119 6.27 -24.00 -15.63
#